data_AF-A0A838N3K6-F1
#
_entry.id   AF-A0A838N3K6-F1
#
_cell.length_a   1.000
_cell.length_b   1.000
_cell.length_c   1.000
_cell.angle_alpha   90.00
_cell.angle_beta   90.00
_cell.angle_gamma   90.00
#
_symmetry.space_group_name_H-M   'P 1'
#
loop_
_entity.id
_entity.type
_entity.pdbx_description
1 polymer ?
#
loop_
_entity_poly.entity_id
_entity_poly.type
_entity_poly.pdbx_seq_one_letter_code
_entity_poly.pdbx_strand_id
1 'polypeptide(L)'
;MQTTFAARATWLPLLALVGAHVSAASAALNPTAVRAAAAYSASHRGASLLVMQNGRTLHESYPGGGAANEARKIYSGTKAFWNLAALAAAQDGILSLDERVANTILSWRTDRRKSRVTIRQ
;
A
#
# COMPACT_ATOMS: atom_id res chain seq x y z
N MET A 1 13.48 -64.97 -3.95
CA MET A 1 12.15 -64.67 -3.34
C MET A 1 12.37 -64.67 -1.84
N GLN A 2 12.17 -63.63 -1.04
CA GLN A 2 11.36 -62.41 -1.14
C GLN A 2 12.17 -61.23 -0.59
N THR A 3 12.13 -60.10 -1.30
CA THR A 3 12.49 -58.77 -0.80
C THR A 3 11.30 -58.20 -0.04
N THR A 4 11.49 -57.72 1.20
CA THR A 4 10.50 -56.91 1.91
C THR A 4 11.07 -55.55 2.28
N PHE A 5 10.42 -54.52 1.73
CA PHE A 5 10.55 -53.10 2.02
C PHE A 5 10.04 -52.78 3.43
N ALA A 6 10.68 -51.82 4.10
CA ALA A 6 10.00 -50.95 5.06
C ALA A 6 10.69 -49.57 5.06
N ALA A 7 10.33 -48.73 4.09
CA ALA A 7 10.65 -47.31 4.13
C ALA A 7 9.76 -46.66 5.20
N ARG A 8 10.37 -46.20 6.29
CA ARG A 8 9.69 -45.41 7.32
C ARG A 8 9.34 -44.04 6.75
N ALA A 9 8.10 -43.86 6.33
CA ALA A 9 7.55 -42.54 6.06
C ALA A 9 7.31 -41.81 7.39
N THR A 10 8.27 -40.99 7.81
CA THR A 10 8.09 -40.06 8.92
C THR A 10 7.25 -38.89 8.44
N TRP A 11 5.95 -38.93 8.74
CA TRP A 11 5.06 -37.79 8.64
C TRP A 11 5.41 -36.82 9.77
N LEU A 12 6.09 -35.71 9.46
CA LEU A 12 6.15 -34.56 10.36
C LEU A 12 4.87 -33.73 10.16
N PRO A 13 4.06 -33.50 11.21
CA PRO A 13 2.97 -32.54 11.09
C PRO A 13 3.58 -31.14 11.01
N LEU A 14 3.33 -30.46 9.90
CA LEU A 14 3.62 -29.04 9.74
C LEU A 14 2.71 -28.28 10.72
N LEU A 15 3.22 -27.91 11.90
CA LEU A 15 2.55 -26.97 12.79
C LEU A 15 2.47 -25.62 12.07
N ALA A 16 1.32 -25.33 11.49
CA ALA A 16 0.97 -24.00 11.05
C ALA A 16 0.84 -23.11 12.30
N LEU A 17 1.90 -22.39 12.65
CA LEU A 17 1.78 -21.24 13.53
C LEU A 17 0.98 -20.17 12.77
N VAL A 18 -0.34 -20.17 12.99
CA VAL A 18 -1.15 -18.98 12.74
C VAL A 18 -0.70 -17.94 13.77
N GLY A 19 0.22 -17.06 13.36
CA GLY A 19 0.60 -15.91 14.16
C GLY A 19 -0.64 -15.05 14.38
N ALA A 20 -1.23 -15.10 15.57
CA ALA A 20 -2.22 -14.14 16.00
C ALA A 20 -1.52 -12.78 16.07
N HIS A 21 -1.67 -11.97 15.02
CA HIS A 21 -1.31 -10.57 15.07
C HIS A 21 -2.25 -9.88 16.04
N VAL A 22 -1.86 -9.83 17.32
CA VAL A 22 -2.50 -8.95 18.30
C VAL A 22 -2.15 -7.54 17.86
N SER A 23 -3.07 -6.92 17.11
CA SER A 23 -2.97 -5.51 16.76
C SER A 23 -3.13 -4.74 18.07
N ALA A 24 -2.02 -4.25 18.62
CA ALA A 24 -2.06 -3.41 19.81
C ALA A 24 -2.96 -2.22 19.51
N ALA A 25 -4.00 -2.02 20.32
CA ALA A 25 -4.89 -0.88 20.17
C ALA A 25 -4.04 0.40 20.29
N SER A 26 -4.01 1.19 19.20
CA SER A 26 -3.37 2.50 19.23
C SER A 26 -4.06 3.36 20.29
N ALA A 27 -3.28 4.01 21.15
CA ALA A 27 -3.80 4.96 22.13
C ALA A 27 -4.63 6.04 21.43
N ALA A 28 -5.77 6.40 22.00
CA ALA A 28 -6.65 7.40 21.41
C ALA A 28 -5.91 8.73 21.18
N LEU A 29 -6.11 9.34 20.01
CA LEU A 29 -5.53 10.65 19.72
C LEU A 29 -6.06 11.70 20.70
N ASN A 30 -5.15 12.51 21.24
CA ASN A 30 -5.51 13.58 22.19
C ASN A 30 -6.41 14.63 21.49
N PRO A 31 -7.65 14.89 21.97
CA PRO A 31 -8.56 15.85 21.35
C PRO A 31 -8.00 17.27 21.21
N THR A 32 -7.16 17.71 22.16
CA THR A 32 -6.49 19.00 22.10
C THR A 32 -5.49 19.07 20.95
N ALA A 33 -4.75 17.97 20.69
CA ALA A 33 -3.83 17.89 19.56
C ALA A 33 -4.58 17.89 18.22
N VAL A 34 -5.72 17.19 18.13
CA VAL A 34 -6.58 17.19 16.94
C VAL A 34 -7.07 18.60 16.61
N ARG A 35 -7.56 19.35 17.62
CA ARG A 35 -7.96 20.76 17.45
C ARG A 35 -6.78 21.65 17.04
N ALA A 36 -5.60 21.45 17.60
CA ALA A 36 -4.41 22.21 17.23
C ALA A 36 -4.02 21.97 15.76
N ALA A 37 -4.08 20.72 15.28
CA ALA A 37 -3.85 20.40 13.88
C ALA A 37 -4.87 21.06 12.94
N ALA A 38 -6.15 21.11 13.34
CA ALA A 38 -7.20 21.81 12.60
C ALA A 38 -6.95 23.32 12.50
N ALA A 39 -6.62 23.95 13.64
CA ALA A 39 -6.29 25.38 13.68
C ALA A 39 -5.06 25.70 12.81
N TYR A 40 -4.02 24.86 12.88
CA TYR A 40 -2.83 25.00 12.04
C TYR A 40 -3.18 24.89 10.55
N SER A 41 -3.95 23.88 10.15
CA SER A 41 -4.36 23.71 8.75
C SER A 41 -5.13 24.93 8.25
N ALA A 42 -6.10 25.43 9.03
CA ALA A 42 -6.86 26.62 8.69
C ALA A 42 -5.97 27.88 8.57
N SER A 43 -5.07 28.11 9.53
CA SER A 43 -4.19 29.29 9.52
C SER A 43 -3.19 29.30 8.35
N HIS A 44 -2.92 28.14 7.76
CA HIS A 44 -2.02 27.97 6.61
C HIS A 44 -2.77 27.80 5.28
N ARG A 45 -4.03 28.22 5.21
CA ARG A 45 -4.88 28.11 4.00
C ARG A 45 -5.06 26.67 3.51
N GLY A 46 -5.13 25.72 4.44
CA GLY A 46 -5.46 24.33 4.14
C GLY A 46 -6.83 24.22 3.46
N ALA A 47 -6.94 23.36 2.44
CA ALA A 47 -8.20 23.17 1.72
C ALA A 47 -9.21 22.37 2.56
N SER A 48 -8.75 21.25 3.13
CA SER A 48 -9.53 20.31 3.93
C SER A 48 -8.61 19.64 4.96
N LEU A 49 -9.15 19.21 6.10
CA LEU A 49 -8.48 18.32 7.05
C LEU A 49 -9.42 17.23 7.52
N LEU A 50 -8.99 15.97 7.38
CA LEU A 50 -9.66 14.79 7.90
C LEU A 50 -8.70 14.06 8.85
N VAL A 51 -9.13 13.83 10.09
CA VAL A 51 -8.40 13.04 11.08
C VAL A 51 -9.25 11.84 11.44
N MET A 52 -8.72 10.65 11.15
CA MET A 52 -9.39 9.38 11.44
C MET A 52 -8.50 8.47 12.28
N GLN A 53 -9.12 7.74 13.22
CA GLN A 53 -8.46 6.69 13.99
C GLN A 53 -9.40 5.48 14.08
N ASN A 54 -8.88 4.28 13.77
CA ASN A 54 -9.65 3.03 13.84
C ASN A 54 -10.98 3.10 13.06
N GLY A 55 -10.94 3.69 11.86
CA GLY A 55 -12.13 3.87 11.00
C GLY A 55 -13.13 4.94 11.47
N ARG A 56 -12.87 5.62 12.59
CA ARG A 56 -13.73 6.69 13.12
C ARG A 56 -13.15 8.06 12.79
N THR A 57 -13.99 8.93 12.23
CA THR A 57 -13.67 10.36 12.07
C THR A 57 -13.65 11.04 13.42
N LEU A 58 -12.51 11.66 13.76
CA LEU A 58 -12.33 12.45 14.98
C LEU A 58 -12.45 13.95 14.70
N HIS A 59 -12.10 14.38 13.50
CA HIS A 59 -12.23 15.76 13.04
C HIS A 59 -12.33 15.80 11.52
N GLU A 60 -13.18 16.69 11.02
CA GLU A 60 -13.37 16.96 9.61
C GLU A 60 -13.68 18.46 9.43
N SER A 61 -12.98 19.13 8.52
CA SER A 61 -13.20 20.56 8.26
C SER A 61 -12.72 20.98 6.88
N TYR A 62 -13.33 22.05 6.35
CA TYR A 62 -13.12 22.55 4.98
C TYR A 62 -12.87 24.08 4.95
N PRO A 63 -11.84 24.60 5.64
CA PRO A 63 -11.65 26.05 5.76
C PRO A 63 -11.35 26.74 4.41
N GLY A 64 -10.86 26.00 3.41
CA GLY A 64 -10.61 26.51 2.05
C GLY A 64 -11.82 26.45 1.10
N GLY A 65 -13.05 26.41 1.63
CA GLY A 65 -14.29 26.50 0.85
C GLY A 65 -14.69 25.23 0.12
N GLY A 66 -14.17 24.07 0.54
CA GLY A 66 -14.58 22.76 0.02
C GLY A 66 -15.79 22.17 0.76
N ALA A 67 -16.17 20.95 0.37
CA ALA A 67 -17.18 20.14 1.08
C ALA A 67 -16.76 18.66 1.14
N ALA A 68 -17.44 17.87 1.98
CA ALA A 68 -17.13 16.46 2.21
C ALA A 68 -17.21 15.57 0.97
N ASN A 69 -18.08 15.92 0.02
CA ASN A 69 -18.28 15.22 -1.23
C ASN A 69 -17.68 15.95 -2.44
N GLU A 70 -16.87 16.99 -2.22
CA GLU A 70 -16.20 17.71 -3.31
C GLU A 70 -14.85 17.06 -3.64
N ALA A 71 -14.72 16.56 -4.86
CA ALA A 71 -13.45 16.05 -5.35
C ALA A 71 -12.40 17.17 -5.46
N ARG A 72 -11.19 16.90 -4.98
CA ARG A 72 -10.05 17.82 -5.06
C ARG A 72 -8.92 17.20 -5.86
N LYS A 73 -8.15 18.04 -6.55
CA LYS A 73 -6.93 17.59 -7.23
C LYS A 73 -5.88 17.19 -6.19
N ILE A 74 -5.46 15.93 -6.21
CA ILE A 74 -4.38 15.40 -5.36
C ILE A 74 -3.00 15.48 -6.01
N TYR A 75 -2.93 16.02 -7.23
CA TYR A 75 -1.69 16.21 -8.02
C TYR A 75 -0.84 14.93 -8.08
N SER A 76 0.40 14.98 -7.59
CA SER A 76 1.29 13.82 -7.57
C SER A 76 0.78 12.67 -6.68
N GLY A 77 -0.22 12.89 -5.83
CA GLY A 77 -0.90 11.82 -5.09
C GLY A 77 -1.48 10.73 -6.00
N THR A 78 -1.82 11.06 -7.25
CA THR A 78 -2.26 10.07 -8.26
C THR A 78 -1.23 8.97 -8.51
N LYS A 79 0.07 9.24 -8.31
CA LYS A 79 1.13 8.24 -8.49
C LYS A 79 0.99 7.05 -7.53
N ALA A 80 0.51 7.29 -6.31
CA ALA A 80 0.29 6.22 -5.35
C ALA A 80 -0.74 5.20 -5.85
N PHE A 81 -1.77 5.65 -6.57
CA PHE A 81 -2.76 4.76 -7.18
C PHE A 81 -2.16 3.89 -8.29
N TRP A 82 -1.26 4.45 -9.11
CA TRP A 82 -0.53 3.66 -10.12
C TRP A 82 0.41 2.63 -9.48
N ASN A 83 1.04 2.94 -8.35
CA ASN A 83 1.83 1.96 -7.60
C ASN A 83 0.94 0.81 -7.10
N LEU A 84 -0.23 1.11 -6.53
CA LEU A 84 -1.18 0.08 -6.08
C LEU A 84 -1.71 -0.76 -7.25
N ALA A 85 -2.01 -0.14 -8.39
CA ALA A 85 -2.43 -0.85 -9.59
C ALA A 85 -1.33 -1.80 -10.12
N ALA A 86 -0.07 -1.36 -10.13
CA ALA A 86 1.05 -2.22 -10.52
C ALA A 86 1.26 -3.39 -9.55
N LEU A 87 1.08 -3.18 -8.24
CA LEU A 87 1.15 -4.24 -7.24
C LEU A 87 0.01 -5.25 -7.39
N ALA A 88 -1.21 -4.79 -7.67
CA ALA A 88 -2.35 -5.66 -7.96
C ALA A 88 -2.09 -6.48 -9.24
N ALA A 89 -1.62 -5.84 -10.32
CA ALA A 89 -1.25 -6.54 -11.55
C ALA A 89 -0.13 -7.58 -11.34
N ALA A 90 0.84 -7.29 -10.45
CA ALA A 90 1.88 -8.25 -10.08
C ALA A 90 1.31 -9.44 -9.29
N GLN A 91 0.40 -9.19 -8.35
CA GLN A 91 -0.30 -10.22 -7.60
C GLN A 91 -1.14 -11.12 -8.52
N ASP A 92 -1.75 -10.54 -9.54
CA ASP A 92 -2.56 -11.25 -10.53
C ASP A 92 -1.70 -11.94 -11.63
N GLY A 93 -0.37 -11.80 -11.58
CA GLY A 93 0.55 -12.41 -12.55
C GLY A 93 0.53 -11.77 -13.94
N ILE A 94 -0.06 -10.56 -14.08
CA ILE A 94 -0.11 -9.80 -15.34
C ILE A 94 1.27 -9.22 -15.69
N LEU A 95 2.05 -8.85 -14.67
CA LEU A 95 3.42 -8.35 -14.81
C LEU A 95 4.30 -8.91 -13.70
N SER A 96 5.62 -8.80 -13.85
CA SER A 96 6.58 -9.03 -12.77
C SER A 96 7.33 -7.73 -12.46
N LEU A 97 7.41 -7.34 -11.20
CA LEU A 97 8.11 -6.11 -10.80
C LEU A 97 9.60 -6.13 -11.19
N ASP A 98 10.20 -7.32 -11.32
CA ASP A 98 11.61 -7.49 -11.64
C ASP A 98 11.86 -7.70 -13.15
N GLU A 99 10.81 -7.68 -13.98
CA GLU A 99 10.97 -7.70 -15.44
C GLU A 99 11.44 -6.35 -15.98
N ARG A 100 12.10 -6.37 -17.15
CA ARG A 100 12.56 -5.14 -17.81
C ARG A 100 11.37 -4.42 -18.41
N VAL A 101 11.27 -3.11 -18.19
CA VAL A 101 10.27 -2.25 -18.86
C VAL A 101 10.36 -2.38 -20.39
N ALA A 102 11.58 -2.59 -20.91
CA ALA A 102 11.84 -2.77 -22.34
C ALA A 102 11.26 -4.08 -22.93
N ASN A 103 10.79 -5.01 -22.11
CA ASN A 103 10.05 -6.18 -22.60
C ASN A 103 8.71 -5.74 -23.23
N THR A 104 8.07 -4.73 -22.63
CA THR A 104 6.77 -4.17 -23.04
C THR A 104 6.93 -2.91 -23.89
N ILE A 105 7.74 -1.95 -23.42
CA ILE A 105 7.99 -0.69 -24.13
C ILE A 105 9.16 -0.89 -25.08
N LEU A 106 8.89 -1.40 -26.27
CA LEU A 106 9.92 -1.84 -27.22
C LEU A 106 10.91 -0.73 -27.61
N SER A 107 10.47 0.53 -27.61
CA SER A 107 11.34 1.69 -27.89
C SER A 107 12.47 1.87 -26.86
N TRP A 108 12.38 1.23 -25.69
CA TRP A 108 13.43 1.28 -24.67
C TRP A 108 14.55 0.25 -24.90
N ARG A 109 14.36 -0.73 -25.78
CA ARG A 109 15.34 -1.82 -26.00
C ARG A 109 16.68 -1.33 -26.54
N THR A 110 16.69 -0.29 -27.37
CA THR A 110 17.89 0.25 -28.00
C THR A 110 18.59 1.32 -27.15
N ASP A 111 17.92 1.85 -26.12
CA ASP A 111 18.49 2.83 -25.21
C ASP A 111 19.34 2.13 -24.14
N ARG A 112 20.63 2.48 -24.09
CA ARG A 112 21.63 1.86 -23.19
C ARG A 112 21.25 1.93 -21.71
N ARG A 113 20.55 2.98 -21.28
CA ARG A 113 20.13 3.16 -19.88
C ARG A 113 18.76 2.53 -19.64
N LYS A 114 17.78 2.89 -20.46
CA LYS A 114 16.38 2.48 -20.27
C LYS A 114 16.15 0.99 -20.47
N SER A 115 16.91 0.33 -21.34
CA SER A 115 16.85 -1.13 -21.54
C SER A 115 17.09 -1.95 -20.27
N ARG A 116 17.74 -1.36 -19.26
CA ARG A 116 18.10 -2.01 -18.00
C ARG A 116 17.16 -1.66 -16.86
N VAL A 117 16.15 -0.82 -17.05
CA VAL A 117 15.20 -0.45 -15.98
C VAL A 117 14.20 -1.58 -15.77
N THR A 118 14.03 -2.02 -14.53
CA THR A 118 12.95 -2.94 -14.12
C THR A 118 11.71 -2.15 -13.70
N ILE A 119 10.52 -2.76 -13.72
CA ILE A 119 9.28 -2.10 -13.25
C ILE A 119 9.40 -1.59 -11.81
N ARG A 120 10.17 -2.27 -10.95
CA ARG A 120 10.41 -1.88 -9.54
C ARG A 120 11.18 -0.56 -9.36
N GLN A 121 11.98 -0.13 -10.34
CA GLN A 121 12.92 1.00 -10.24
C GLN A 121 12.27 2.31 -10.69
#